data_AF-A0A2E6N1A6-F1
#
_entry.id   AF-A0A2E6N1A6-F1
#
_cell.length_a   1.000
_cell.length_b   1.000
_cell.length_c   1.000
_cell.angle_alpha   90.00
_cell.angle_beta   90.00
_cell.angle_gamma   90.00
#
_symmetry.space_group_name_H-M   'P 1'
#
loop_
_entity.id
_entity.type
_entity.pdbx_description
1 polymer ?
#
loop_
_entity_poly.entity_id
_entity_poly.type
_entity_poly.pdbx_seq_one_letter_code
_entity_poly.pdbx_strand_id
1 'polypeptide(L)'
;MTSTARAPSKKQKNQAGREGVREYFDNALLENQPRLTDLIPKSLWAYLALLLLGGISIYGCQQAFLHTRALQDSHFPSHLFEIAGPGNLASWCLSVMLLLLSVGAVMVYLLRRHKADDYKGRYRLWLHLAAFAGILSVDASTGLHELLMIPLSQTELSTPWDQAVTWWIALVTLGASYMAMRLLLEFKGRPGMLTLMFASTVVLIAAGCSRLGNVIGESQLTTEVAQSSLTMSATLLICLMTWLNARKIYRNAQRGVTTSGKKGVKSKRVKRVAEAEGLDAEQQKAESVEDPQWDDWDEFEDEEMAEPVESYDEFEQQEDDEIEYEEEAEYYEEEELEAEQDSAEHEEYVEQQAQVYEQADQEQEEIEEVIYSTYASSHENQAEQEQSAYASDQGRDATVYETQDELTHQTTPMIPPPQSQSHEPFDEDAFWEQYDLTKMSRKQLKTMRKKLNRLKRKHAEKQRAA
;
A
#
# COMPACT_ATOMS: atom_id res chain seq x y z
N MET A 1 5.57 46.67 -47.48
CA MET A 1 4.71 45.65 -46.82
C MET A 1 5.60 44.80 -45.94
N THR A 2 5.68 45.16 -44.65
CA THR A 2 6.57 44.58 -43.65
C THR A 2 5.81 43.55 -42.82
N SER A 3 6.24 42.29 -42.87
CA SER A 3 5.70 41.19 -42.08
C SER A 3 6.40 41.14 -40.72
N THR A 4 5.67 41.41 -39.65
CA THR A 4 6.15 41.32 -38.26
C THR A 4 5.93 39.90 -37.73
N ALA A 5 7.04 39.19 -37.47
CA ALA A 5 7.05 37.91 -36.78
C ALA A 5 6.69 38.08 -35.29
N ARG A 6 5.66 37.36 -34.84
CA ARG A 6 5.17 37.38 -33.45
C ARG A 6 5.97 36.36 -32.62
N ALA A 7 6.69 36.85 -31.60
CA ALA A 7 7.42 36.01 -30.65
C ALA A 7 6.46 35.23 -29.72
N PRO A 8 6.75 33.96 -29.38
CA PRO A 8 5.91 33.19 -28.47
C PRO A 8 6.04 33.66 -27.02
N SER A 9 4.89 33.75 -26.34
CA SER A 9 4.74 34.34 -25.01
C SER A 9 5.43 33.56 -23.88
N LYS A 10 6.02 34.29 -22.93
CA LYS A 10 6.73 33.79 -21.73
C LYS A 10 5.88 32.99 -20.72
N LYS A 11 4.59 32.74 -20.98
CA LYS A 11 3.70 32.00 -20.04
C LYS A 11 3.85 30.47 -20.08
N GLN A 12 4.59 29.90 -21.04
CA GLN A 12 4.76 28.45 -21.16
C GLN A 12 5.93 27.86 -20.35
N LYS A 13 6.73 28.67 -19.64
CA LYS A 13 7.92 28.19 -18.92
C LYS A 13 7.70 27.76 -17.46
N ASN A 14 6.51 27.99 -16.89
CA ASN A 14 6.23 27.68 -15.47
C ASN A 14 5.33 26.44 -15.23
N GLN A 15 5.01 25.64 -16.26
CA GLN A 15 4.21 24.41 -16.10
C GLN A 15 5.02 23.11 -16.26
N ALA A 16 6.34 23.19 -16.46
CA ALA A 16 7.22 22.03 -16.61
C ALA A 16 7.89 21.58 -15.30
N GLY A 17 7.19 21.71 -14.15
CA GLY A 17 7.75 21.44 -12.82
C GLY A 17 6.86 20.65 -11.86
N ARG A 18 5.73 20.10 -12.31
CA ARG A 18 5.00 19.08 -11.54
C ARG A 18 5.47 17.70 -12.00
N GLU A 19 6.72 17.39 -11.66
CA GLU A 19 7.24 16.03 -11.69
C GLU A 19 6.41 15.16 -10.72
N GLY A 20 6.13 13.93 -11.14
CA GLY A 20 5.04 13.12 -10.57
C GLY A 20 5.10 12.94 -9.06
N VAL A 21 4.01 13.34 -8.41
CA VAL A 21 3.78 13.10 -6.98
C VAL A 21 3.51 11.60 -6.79
N ARG A 22 4.21 10.96 -5.86
CA ARG A 22 3.98 9.56 -5.48
C ARG A 22 2.66 9.45 -4.73
N GLU A 23 1.85 8.43 -5.05
CA GLU A 23 0.58 8.15 -4.35
C GLU A 23 0.81 7.65 -2.91
N TYR A 24 2.01 7.15 -2.60
CA TYR A 24 2.39 6.64 -1.27
C TYR A 24 3.68 7.32 -0.80
N PHE A 25 3.78 7.53 0.51
CA PHE A 25 5.00 8.03 1.15
C PHE A 25 6.14 7.00 1.11
N ASP A 26 7.38 7.44 1.32
CA ASP A 26 8.56 6.56 1.35
C ASP A 26 8.50 5.50 2.47
N ASN A 27 7.67 5.72 3.50
CA ASN A 27 7.37 4.74 4.55
C ASN A 27 6.57 3.54 4.04
N ALA A 28 5.96 3.63 2.85
CA ALA A 28 5.27 2.52 2.19
C ALA A 28 6.21 1.64 1.33
N LEU A 29 7.51 1.93 1.29
CA LEU A 29 8.47 1.07 0.61
C LEU A 29 8.72 -0.20 1.43
N LEU A 30 9.03 -1.30 0.73
CA LEU A 30 9.36 -2.61 1.32
C LEU A 30 10.38 -2.51 2.47
N GLU A 31 11.32 -1.55 2.40
CA GLU A 31 12.37 -1.33 3.39
C GLU A 31 11.85 -0.84 4.76
N ASN A 32 10.69 -0.16 4.77
CA ASN A 32 10.09 0.47 5.96
C ASN A 32 8.80 -0.22 6.42
N GLN A 33 8.33 -1.23 5.67
CA GLN A 33 7.11 -1.98 6.00
C GLN A 33 7.40 -3.11 6.99
N PRO A 34 6.44 -3.45 7.87
CA PRO A 34 6.56 -4.65 8.70
C PRO A 34 6.60 -5.89 7.80
N ARG A 35 7.46 -6.87 8.14
CA ARG A 35 7.63 -8.13 7.37
C ARG A 35 6.34 -8.92 7.13
N LEU A 36 5.27 -8.60 7.86
CA LEU A 36 3.92 -9.13 7.63
C LEU A 36 3.45 -8.91 6.18
N THR A 37 3.82 -7.80 5.53
CA THR A 37 3.43 -7.52 4.14
C THR A 37 4.09 -8.45 3.10
N ASP A 38 5.14 -9.20 3.49
CA ASP A 38 5.78 -10.18 2.60
C ASP A 38 4.90 -11.42 2.37
N LEU A 39 3.88 -11.64 3.22
CA LEU A 39 2.94 -12.75 3.06
C LEU A 39 2.03 -12.57 1.84
N ILE A 40 1.93 -11.36 1.29
CA ILE A 40 1.06 -11.07 0.13
C ILE A 40 1.60 -11.78 -1.12
N PRO A 41 0.86 -12.76 -1.68
CA PRO A 41 1.35 -13.49 -2.84
C PRO A 41 1.49 -12.59 -4.06
N LYS A 42 2.65 -12.63 -4.72
CA LYS A 42 2.93 -11.81 -5.92
C LYS A 42 2.36 -12.43 -7.19
N SER A 43 2.34 -13.77 -7.27
CA SER A 43 1.86 -14.54 -8.42
C SER A 43 0.33 -14.63 -8.44
N LEU A 44 -0.29 -14.57 -9.63
CA LEU A 44 -1.72 -14.83 -9.79
C LEU A 44 -2.08 -16.28 -9.46
N TRP A 45 -1.14 -17.21 -9.72
CA TRP A 45 -1.28 -18.63 -9.42
C TRP A 45 -1.58 -18.92 -7.94
N ALA A 46 -1.09 -18.11 -7.01
CA ALA A 46 -1.40 -18.28 -5.60
C ALA A 46 -2.89 -17.99 -5.28
N TYR A 47 -3.51 -17.04 -5.97
CA TYR A 47 -4.93 -16.71 -5.82
C TYR A 47 -5.81 -17.77 -6.50
N LEU A 48 -5.36 -18.29 -7.64
CA LEU A 48 -5.99 -19.44 -8.26
C LEU A 48 -5.91 -20.67 -7.33
N ALA A 49 -4.76 -20.91 -6.72
CA ALA A 49 -4.58 -21.98 -5.75
C ALA A 49 -5.46 -21.76 -4.50
N LEU A 50 -5.60 -20.53 -4.01
CA LEU A 50 -6.51 -20.19 -2.92
C LEU A 50 -7.97 -20.51 -3.29
N LEU A 51 -8.42 -20.12 -4.49
CA LEU A 51 -9.76 -20.40 -4.98
C LEU A 51 -10.00 -21.91 -5.13
N LEU A 52 -9.07 -22.63 -5.76
CA LEU A 52 -9.19 -24.08 -5.97
C LEU A 52 -9.13 -24.85 -4.65
N LEU A 53 -8.19 -24.52 -3.76
CA LEU A 53 -8.07 -25.16 -2.45
C LEU A 53 -9.29 -24.87 -1.58
N GLY A 54 -9.80 -23.64 -1.62
CA GLY A 54 -11.06 -23.27 -0.96
C GLY A 54 -12.24 -24.07 -1.51
N GLY A 55 -12.38 -24.14 -2.84
CA GLY A 55 -13.43 -24.91 -3.50
C GLY A 55 -13.36 -26.42 -3.21
N ILE A 56 -12.16 -27.00 -3.24
CA ILE A 56 -11.92 -28.41 -2.87
C ILE A 56 -12.26 -28.64 -1.39
N SER A 57 -11.92 -27.71 -0.49
CA SER A 57 -12.25 -27.83 0.93
C SER A 57 -13.76 -27.78 1.17
N ILE A 58 -14.47 -26.87 0.50
CA ILE A 58 -15.94 -26.79 0.54
C ILE A 58 -16.53 -28.11 0.04
N TYR A 59 -16.15 -28.55 -1.15
CA TYR A 59 -16.64 -29.79 -1.75
C TYR A 59 -16.34 -31.01 -0.86
N GLY A 60 -15.14 -31.08 -0.29
CA GLY A 60 -14.73 -32.13 0.64
C GLY A 60 -15.59 -32.19 1.88
N CYS A 61 -15.92 -31.04 2.49
CA CYS A 61 -16.85 -30.98 3.62
C CYS A 61 -18.25 -31.52 3.25
N GLN A 62 -18.77 -31.13 2.09
CA GLN A 62 -20.09 -31.57 1.64
C GLN A 62 -20.12 -33.08 1.34
N GLN A 63 -19.09 -33.60 0.65
CA GLN A 63 -19.00 -35.03 0.39
C GLN A 63 -18.81 -35.83 1.67
N ALA A 64 -18.01 -35.34 2.61
CA ALA A 64 -17.81 -36.00 3.89
C ALA A 64 -19.13 -36.14 4.66
N PHE A 65 -19.97 -35.10 4.70
CA PHE A 65 -21.30 -35.19 5.28
C PHE A 65 -22.19 -36.23 4.59
N LEU A 66 -22.28 -36.20 3.25
CA LEU A 66 -23.13 -37.12 2.49
C LEU A 66 -22.73 -38.58 2.70
N HIS A 67 -21.43 -38.87 2.72
CA HIS A 67 -20.92 -40.22 2.92
C HIS A 67 -21.05 -40.71 4.36
N THR A 68 -20.82 -39.83 5.34
CA THR A 68 -20.87 -40.22 6.75
C THR A 68 -22.28 -40.35 7.29
N ARG A 69 -23.26 -39.63 6.72
CA ARG A 69 -24.69 -39.79 7.06
C ARG A 69 -25.22 -41.20 6.77
N ALA A 70 -24.64 -41.89 5.78
CA ALA A 70 -25.04 -43.26 5.43
C ALA A 70 -24.44 -44.33 6.36
N LEU A 71 -23.43 -43.99 7.17
CA LEU A 71 -22.79 -44.89 8.10
C LEU A 71 -23.63 -44.94 9.39
N GLN A 72 -24.23 -46.10 9.68
CA GLN A 72 -25.05 -46.33 10.89
C GLN A 72 -24.21 -46.84 12.08
N ASP A 73 -22.89 -46.72 12.02
CA ASP A 73 -21.99 -47.20 13.08
C ASP A 73 -22.00 -46.26 14.28
N SER A 74 -22.49 -46.74 15.42
CA SER A 74 -22.59 -46.00 16.68
C SER A 74 -21.24 -45.59 17.30
N HIS A 75 -20.14 -46.18 16.84
CA HIS A 75 -18.78 -45.81 17.25
C HIS A 75 -18.12 -44.77 16.33
N PHE A 76 -18.70 -44.47 15.17
CA PHE A 76 -18.16 -43.48 14.25
C PHE A 76 -18.56 -42.07 14.69
N PRO A 77 -17.62 -41.11 14.81
CA PRO A 77 -17.93 -39.75 15.25
C PRO A 77 -18.59 -38.94 14.12
N SER A 78 -19.84 -39.25 13.79
CA SER A 78 -20.62 -38.59 12.74
C SER A 78 -20.79 -37.08 12.97
N HIS A 79 -20.87 -36.67 14.24
CA HIS A 79 -21.00 -35.27 14.65
C HIS A 79 -19.89 -34.35 14.11
N LEU A 80 -18.68 -34.87 13.87
CA LEU A 80 -17.58 -34.09 13.30
C LEU A 80 -17.82 -33.68 11.84
N PHE A 81 -18.65 -34.44 11.13
CA PHE A 81 -18.95 -34.25 9.71
C PHE A 81 -20.33 -33.66 9.46
N GLU A 82 -21.07 -33.32 10.52
CA GLU A 82 -22.30 -32.52 10.39
C GLU A 82 -22.00 -31.17 9.74
N ILE A 83 -22.95 -30.66 8.96
CA ILE A 83 -22.79 -29.40 8.22
C ILE A 83 -23.32 -28.22 9.04
N ALA A 84 -24.35 -28.47 9.84
CA ALA A 84 -24.99 -27.49 10.70
C ALA A 84 -24.47 -27.65 12.13
N GLY A 85 -24.26 -26.52 12.81
CA GLY A 85 -23.84 -26.49 14.21
C GLY A 85 -22.38 -26.05 14.41
N PRO A 86 -22.00 -25.76 15.66
CA PRO A 86 -20.64 -25.35 16.01
C PRO A 86 -19.69 -26.54 16.13
N GLY A 87 -18.40 -26.31 15.90
CA GLY A 87 -17.33 -27.27 16.18
C GLY A 87 -17.18 -28.42 15.16
N ASN A 88 -17.97 -28.47 14.10
CA ASN A 88 -17.84 -29.44 13.01
C ASN A 88 -16.83 -29.00 11.93
N LEU A 89 -16.44 -29.91 11.03
CA LEU A 89 -15.42 -29.65 10.01
C LEU A 89 -15.78 -28.47 9.08
N ALA A 90 -17.05 -28.32 8.72
CA ALA A 90 -17.51 -27.23 7.86
C ALA A 90 -17.35 -25.86 8.54
N SER A 91 -17.69 -25.79 9.83
CA SER A 91 -17.58 -24.59 10.66
C SER A 91 -16.12 -24.17 10.89
N TRP A 92 -15.21 -25.13 11.06
CA TRP A 92 -13.76 -24.89 11.09
C TRP A 92 -13.24 -24.37 9.76
N CYS A 93 -13.67 -24.97 8.64
CA CYS A 93 -13.29 -24.51 7.31
C CYS A 93 -13.74 -23.07 7.05
N LEU A 94 -15.00 -22.74 7.38
CA LEU A 94 -15.54 -21.39 7.31
C LEU A 94 -14.77 -20.41 8.22
N SER A 95 -14.48 -20.82 9.46
CA SER A 95 -13.70 -20.04 10.42
C SER A 95 -12.31 -19.68 9.88
N VAL A 96 -11.61 -20.62 9.23
CA VAL A 96 -10.31 -20.36 8.59
C VAL A 96 -10.44 -19.40 7.42
N MET A 97 -11.48 -19.50 6.59
CA MET A 97 -11.72 -18.56 5.49
C MET A 97 -11.98 -17.13 6.02
N LEU A 98 -12.76 -17.01 7.10
CA LEU A 98 -13.02 -15.72 7.77
C LEU A 98 -11.75 -15.16 8.44
N LEU A 99 -10.91 -16.01 9.00
CA LEU A 99 -9.61 -15.59 9.54
C LEU A 99 -8.68 -15.09 8.43
N LEU A 100 -8.63 -15.77 7.28
CA LEU A 100 -7.87 -15.32 6.11
C LEU A 100 -8.41 -14.00 5.56
N LEU A 101 -9.73 -13.78 5.60
CA LEU A 101 -10.34 -12.50 5.27
C LEU A 101 -9.89 -11.41 6.25
N SER A 102 -9.93 -11.70 7.56
CA SER A 102 -9.47 -10.77 8.61
C SER A 102 -8.00 -10.38 8.41
N VAL A 103 -7.11 -11.36 8.20
CA VAL A 103 -5.70 -11.12 7.92
C VAL A 103 -5.51 -10.31 6.64
N GLY A 104 -6.24 -10.66 5.57
CA GLY A 104 -6.21 -9.90 4.32
C GLY A 104 -6.60 -8.43 4.51
N ALA A 105 -7.63 -8.16 5.33
CA ALA A 105 -8.06 -6.81 5.65
C ALA A 105 -7.00 -6.03 6.46
N VAL A 106 -6.34 -6.67 7.43
CA VAL A 106 -5.19 -6.07 8.15
C VAL A 106 -4.05 -5.74 7.19
N MET A 107 -3.74 -6.61 6.22
CA MET A 107 -2.71 -6.32 5.22
C MET A 107 -3.05 -5.09 4.37
N VAL A 108 -4.32 -4.95 3.99
CA VAL A 108 -4.78 -3.74 3.29
C VAL A 108 -4.63 -2.50 4.16
N TYR A 109 -5.03 -2.56 5.43
CA TYR A 109 -4.88 -1.47 6.40
C TYR A 109 -3.42 -1.01 6.52
N LEU A 110 -2.49 -1.94 6.74
CA LEU A 110 -1.06 -1.65 6.91
C LEU A 110 -0.44 -0.98 5.69
N LEU A 111 -0.94 -1.28 4.49
CA LEU A 111 -0.49 -0.65 3.25
C LEU A 111 -1.12 0.72 3.05
N ARG A 112 -2.42 0.87 3.37
CA ARG A 112 -3.18 2.10 3.11
C ARG A 112 -2.90 3.22 4.08
N ARG A 113 -2.54 2.93 5.33
CA ARG A 113 -2.18 3.97 6.32
C ARG A 113 -1.02 4.87 5.87
N HIS A 114 -0.24 4.44 4.87
CA HIS A 114 0.87 5.21 4.29
C HIS A 114 0.53 5.86 2.94
N LYS A 115 -0.75 5.85 2.53
CA LYS A 115 -1.22 6.48 1.30
C LYS A 115 -1.28 7.99 1.48
N ALA A 116 -0.69 8.74 0.55
CA ALA A 116 -0.53 10.19 0.67
C ALA A 116 -1.80 11.01 0.39
N ASP A 117 -2.87 10.36 -0.09
CA ASP A 117 -4.14 10.98 -0.49
C ASP A 117 -5.33 10.46 0.37
N ASP A 118 -5.05 9.76 1.46
CA ASP A 118 -6.07 9.09 2.28
C ASP A 118 -6.24 9.70 3.68
N TYR A 119 -6.41 11.03 3.71
CA TYR A 119 -6.62 11.78 4.97
C TYR A 119 -8.03 11.62 5.56
N LYS A 120 -9.01 11.14 4.78
CA LYS A 120 -10.40 10.96 5.23
C LYS A 120 -10.63 9.74 6.13
N GLY A 121 -9.59 9.21 6.79
CA GLY A 121 -9.72 8.04 7.68
C GLY A 121 -10.17 6.72 7.02
N ARG A 122 -10.37 6.65 5.69
CA ARG A 122 -10.94 5.49 4.98
C ARG A 122 -10.15 4.20 5.15
N TYR A 123 -8.87 4.29 5.48
CA TYR A 123 -8.07 3.12 5.79
C TYR A 123 -8.55 2.41 7.08
N ARG A 124 -9.14 3.12 8.06
CA ARG A 124 -9.71 2.55 9.30
C ARG A 124 -10.84 1.56 9.02
N LEU A 125 -11.59 1.71 7.91
CA LEU A 125 -12.65 0.77 7.50
C LEU A 125 -12.13 -0.68 7.41
N TRP A 126 -10.90 -0.87 6.94
CA TRP A 126 -10.29 -2.20 6.82
C TRP A 126 -10.01 -2.85 8.17
N LEU A 127 -9.78 -2.04 9.21
CA LEU A 127 -9.63 -2.53 10.58
C LEU A 127 -10.98 -2.99 11.15
N HIS A 128 -12.06 -2.26 10.86
CA HIS A 128 -13.41 -2.69 11.21
C HIS A 128 -13.80 -3.99 10.50
N LEU A 129 -13.48 -4.12 9.21
CA LEU A 129 -13.68 -5.36 8.46
C LEU A 129 -12.87 -6.52 9.07
N ALA A 130 -11.62 -6.27 9.47
CA ALA A 130 -10.78 -7.26 10.11
C ALA A 130 -11.35 -7.73 11.45
N ALA A 131 -11.81 -6.80 12.29
CA ALA A 131 -12.46 -7.09 13.56
C ALA A 131 -13.76 -7.88 13.36
N PHE A 132 -14.61 -7.43 12.44
CA PHE A 132 -15.87 -8.09 12.10
C PHE A 132 -15.64 -9.54 11.60
N ALA A 133 -14.74 -9.73 10.65
CA ALA A 133 -14.40 -11.07 10.14
C ALA A 133 -13.73 -11.95 11.22
N GLY A 134 -12.93 -11.35 12.11
CA GLY A 134 -12.31 -12.05 13.24
C GLY A 134 -13.35 -12.55 14.25
N ILE A 135 -14.32 -11.71 14.61
CA ILE A 135 -15.44 -12.10 15.49
C ILE A 135 -16.25 -13.22 14.86
N LEU A 136 -16.59 -13.11 13.57
CA LEU A 136 -17.30 -14.16 12.83
C LEU A 136 -16.50 -15.47 12.75
N SER A 137 -15.17 -15.39 12.64
CA SER A 137 -14.30 -16.57 12.65
C SER A 137 -14.35 -17.30 14.00
N VAL A 138 -14.32 -16.56 15.11
CA VAL A 138 -14.48 -17.12 16.46
C VAL A 138 -15.88 -17.71 16.64
N ASP A 139 -16.92 -16.97 16.25
CA ASP A 139 -18.30 -17.46 16.34
C ASP A 139 -18.51 -18.74 15.52
N ALA A 140 -18.02 -18.80 14.28
CA ALA A 140 -18.14 -19.98 13.43
C ALA A 140 -17.51 -21.22 14.07
N SER A 141 -16.38 -21.08 14.77
CA SER A 141 -15.70 -22.23 15.40
C SER A 141 -16.29 -22.62 16.76
N THR A 142 -16.82 -21.67 17.52
CA THR A 142 -17.22 -21.86 18.92
C THR A 142 -18.73 -21.91 19.15
N GLY A 143 -19.54 -21.39 18.23
CA GLY A 143 -20.97 -21.18 18.45
C GLY A 143 -21.27 -20.02 19.42
N LEU A 144 -20.43 -18.98 19.42
CA LEU A 144 -20.51 -17.87 20.38
C LEU A 144 -21.92 -17.24 20.47
N HIS A 145 -22.64 -17.20 19.36
CA HIS A 145 -24.02 -16.70 19.30
C HIS A 145 -25.00 -17.42 20.24
N GLU A 146 -24.73 -18.66 20.66
CA GLU A 146 -25.57 -19.38 21.62
C GLU A 146 -25.61 -18.67 22.99
N LEU A 147 -24.59 -17.84 23.32
CA LEU A 147 -24.61 -17.02 24.54
C LEU A 147 -25.76 -16.01 24.58
N LEU A 148 -26.30 -15.63 23.42
CA LEU A 148 -27.49 -14.78 23.34
C LEU A 148 -28.72 -15.44 23.97
N MET A 149 -28.75 -16.78 24.09
CA MET A 149 -29.86 -17.47 24.77
C MET A 149 -29.97 -17.13 26.26
N ILE A 150 -28.87 -16.71 26.91
CA ILE A 150 -28.86 -16.40 28.35
C ILE A 150 -29.85 -15.27 28.68
N PRO A 151 -29.75 -14.07 28.08
CA PRO A 151 -30.74 -13.02 28.30
C PRO A 151 -32.10 -13.34 27.66
N LEU A 152 -32.14 -14.00 26.49
CA LEU A 152 -33.40 -14.30 25.80
C LEU A 152 -34.32 -15.22 26.60
N SER A 153 -33.75 -16.20 27.32
CA SER A 153 -34.51 -17.13 28.16
C SER A 153 -35.29 -16.45 29.29
N GLN A 154 -34.98 -15.19 29.60
CA GLN A 154 -35.66 -14.39 30.63
C GLN A 154 -36.84 -13.60 30.06
N THR A 155 -37.01 -13.57 28.74
CA THR A 155 -38.03 -12.80 28.03
C THR A 155 -38.93 -13.74 27.22
N GLU A 156 -40.25 -13.68 27.42
CA GLU A 156 -41.20 -14.43 26.60
C GLU A 156 -41.37 -13.72 25.23
N LEU A 157 -40.48 -14.02 24.29
CA LEU A 157 -40.57 -13.55 22.91
C LEU A 157 -41.35 -14.56 22.05
N SER A 158 -42.00 -14.07 21.00
CA SER A 158 -42.67 -14.93 20.02
C SER A 158 -41.67 -15.51 19.03
N THR A 159 -41.93 -16.73 18.53
CA THR A 159 -41.19 -17.31 17.40
C THR A 159 -41.30 -16.39 16.17
N PRO A 160 -40.20 -16.07 15.45
CA PRO A 160 -38.84 -16.64 15.54
C PRO A 160 -37.85 -15.88 16.46
N TRP A 161 -38.30 -14.84 17.16
CA TRP A 161 -37.46 -13.98 17.99
C TRP A 161 -37.01 -14.61 19.32
N ASP A 162 -37.58 -15.76 19.69
CA ASP A 162 -37.15 -16.60 20.82
C ASP A 162 -35.83 -17.35 20.55
N GLN A 163 -35.34 -17.36 19.30
CA GLN A 163 -34.13 -18.09 18.91
C GLN A 163 -32.91 -17.16 18.83
N ALA A 164 -31.81 -17.50 19.51
CA ALA A 164 -30.54 -16.75 19.42
C ALA A 164 -30.01 -16.63 17.99
N VAL A 165 -30.18 -17.66 17.17
CA VAL A 165 -29.74 -17.68 15.77
C VAL A 165 -30.42 -16.55 14.97
N THR A 166 -31.69 -16.24 15.24
CA THR A 166 -32.42 -15.16 14.55
C THR A 166 -31.79 -13.79 14.81
N TRP A 167 -31.52 -13.48 16.08
CA TRP A 167 -30.87 -12.23 16.49
C TRP A 167 -29.45 -12.13 15.95
N TRP A 168 -28.70 -13.23 16.01
CA TRP A 168 -27.35 -13.26 15.47
C TRP A 168 -27.31 -13.01 13.97
N ILE A 169 -28.17 -13.68 13.20
CA ILE A 169 -28.29 -13.43 11.76
C ILE A 169 -28.65 -11.96 11.51
N ALA A 170 -29.60 -11.38 12.26
CA ALA A 170 -29.94 -9.97 12.12
C ALA A 170 -28.72 -9.06 12.35
N LEU A 171 -27.98 -9.24 13.43
CA LEU A 171 -26.76 -8.48 13.74
C LEU A 171 -25.68 -8.63 12.67
N VAL A 172 -25.43 -9.86 12.21
CA VAL A 172 -24.43 -10.16 11.18
C VAL A 172 -24.84 -9.54 9.85
N THR A 173 -26.12 -9.63 9.46
CA THR A 173 -26.61 -9.01 8.21
C THR A 173 -26.52 -7.49 8.26
N LEU A 174 -26.85 -6.86 9.39
CA LEU A 174 -26.73 -5.42 9.58
C LEU A 174 -25.25 -5.00 9.45
N GLY A 175 -24.34 -5.65 10.19
CA GLY A 175 -22.91 -5.37 10.10
C GLY A 175 -22.32 -5.61 8.70
N ALA A 176 -22.71 -6.69 8.04
CA ALA A 176 -22.27 -7.00 6.69
C ALA A 176 -22.80 -5.98 5.66
N SER A 177 -24.06 -5.54 5.80
CA SER A 177 -24.65 -4.54 4.90
C SER A 177 -23.96 -3.18 5.03
N TYR A 178 -23.65 -2.76 6.27
CA TYR A 178 -22.87 -1.56 6.55
C TYR A 178 -21.48 -1.62 5.89
N MET A 179 -20.76 -2.73 6.07
CA MET A 179 -19.45 -2.94 5.45
C MET A 179 -19.54 -2.97 3.92
N ALA A 180 -20.53 -3.64 3.35
CA ALA A 180 -20.72 -3.71 1.90
C ALA A 180 -20.99 -2.33 1.30
N MET A 181 -21.84 -1.52 1.94
CA MET A 181 -22.12 -0.14 1.51
C MET A 181 -20.85 0.72 1.53
N ARG A 182 -20.08 0.68 2.61
CA ARG A 182 -18.81 1.41 2.71
C ARG A 182 -17.77 0.93 1.67
N LEU A 183 -17.70 -0.38 1.40
CA LEU A 183 -16.81 -0.94 0.38
C LEU A 183 -17.24 -0.59 -1.05
N LEU A 184 -18.54 -0.43 -1.33
CA LEU A 184 -19.03 0.05 -2.64
C LEU A 184 -18.44 1.41 -2.99
N LEU A 185 -18.44 2.34 -2.03
CA LEU A 185 -17.87 3.68 -2.21
C LEU A 185 -16.37 3.61 -2.49
N GLU A 186 -15.66 2.70 -1.82
CA GLU A 186 -14.23 2.49 -1.98
C GLU A 186 -13.86 1.90 -3.36
N PHE A 187 -14.75 1.11 -3.95
CA PHE A 187 -14.50 0.42 -5.22
C PHE A 187 -15.08 1.12 -6.45
N LYS A 188 -15.65 2.32 -6.32
CA LYS A 188 -16.31 3.08 -7.42
C LYS A 188 -15.49 3.24 -8.71
N GLY A 189 -14.15 3.09 -8.66
CA GLY A 189 -13.26 3.12 -9.84
C GLY A 189 -12.59 1.78 -10.19
N ARG A 190 -13.08 0.64 -9.68
CA ARG A 190 -12.41 -0.67 -9.79
C ARG A 190 -13.43 -1.77 -10.14
N PRO A 191 -13.78 -1.93 -11.43
CA PRO A 191 -14.85 -2.84 -11.85
C PRO A 191 -14.63 -4.29 -11.41
N GLY A 192 -13.41 -4.83 -11.55
CA GLY A 192 -13.11 -6.21 -11.14
C GLY A 192 -13.28 -6.51 -9.63
N MET A 193 -13.23 -5.49 -8.77
CA MET A 193 -13.49 -5.69 -7.32
C MET A 193 -14.99 -5.61 -7.05
N LEU A 194 -15.69 -4.71 -7.74
CA LEU A 194 -17.14 -4.59 -7.69
C LEU A 194 -17.82 -5.86 -8.19
N THR A 195 -17.33 -6.49 -9.26
CA THR A 195 -17.92 -7.73 -9.79
C THR A 195 -17.80 -8.88 -8.80
N LEU A 196 -16.64 -9.07 -8.17
CA LEU A 196 -16.46 -10.09 -7.14
C LEU A 196 -17.32 -9.83 -5.90
N MET A 197 -17.42 -8.57 -5.47
CA MET A 197 -18.26 -8.19 -4.34
C MET A 197 -19.74 -8.42 -4.66
N PHE A 198 -20.21 -7.98 -5.83
CA PHE A 198 -21.58 -8.19 -6.29
C PHE A 198 -21.90 -9.69 -6.39
N ALA A 199 -21.03 -10.48 -7.02
CA ALA A 199 -21.18 -11.93 -7.09
C ALA A 199 -21.30 -12.56 -5.70
N SER A 200 -20.45 -12.16 -4.75
CA SER A 200 -20.56 -12.65 -3.39
C SER A 200 -21.85 -12.22 -2.69
N THR A 201 -22.28 -10.98 -2.86
CA THR A 201 -23.53 -10.47 -2.28
C THR A 201 -24.73 -11.25 -2.82
N VAL A 202 -24.77 -11.51 -4.12
CA VAL A 202 -25.82 -12.33 -4.75
C VAL A 202 -25.81 -13.75 -4.17
N VAL A 203 -24.65 -14.38 -3.99
CA VAL A 203 -24.55 -15.71 -3.39
C VAL A 203 -24.99 -15.71 -1.92
N LEU A 204 -24.67 -14.65 -1.14
CA LEU A 204 -25.16 -14.51 0.25
C LEU A 204 -26.67 -14.31 0.32
N ILE A 205 -27.23 -13.48 -0.56
CA ILE A 205 -28.68 -13.29 -0.65
C ILE A 205 -29.34 -14.63 -1.01
N ALA A 206 -28.79 -15.38 -1.97
CA ALA A 206 -29.27 -16.71 -2.31
C ALA A 206 -29.20 -17.68 -1.12
N ALA A 207 -28.14 -17.61 -0.30
CA ALA A 207 -28.03 -18.38 0.94
C ALA A 207 -29.05 -17.97 2.01
N GLY A 208 -29.39 -16.69 2.10
CA GLY A 208 -30.44 -16.19 2.98
C GLY A 208 -31.83 -16.65 2.53
N CYS A 209 -32.12 -16.49 1.23
CA CYS A 209 -33.38 -16.94 0.63
C CYS A 209 -33.57 -18.46 0.77
N SER A 210 -32.53 -19.26 0.64
CA SER A 210 -32.64 -20.71 0.79
C SER A 210 -32.95 -21.18 2.21
N ARG A 211 -32.74 -20.32 3.23
CA ARG A 211 -33.16 -20.58 4.62
C ARG A 211 -34.65 -20.30 4.85
N LEU A 212 -35.30 -19.54 3.97
CA LEU A 212 -36.75 -19.32 3.97
C LEU A 212 -37.53 -20.49 3.36
N GLY A 213 -36.99 -21.71 3.40
CA GLY A 213 -37.55 -22.90 2.74
C GLY A 213 -39.00 -23.22 3.12
N ASN A 214 -39.44 -22.86 4.33
CA ASN A 214 -40.84 -22.98 4.74
C ASN A 214 -41.82 -22.13 3.90
N VAL A 215 -41.33 -21.07 3.26
CA VAL A 215 -42.12 -20.17 2.40
C VAL A 215 -42.00 -20.56 0.92
N ILE A 216 -40.83 -21.05 0.50
CA ILE A 216 -40.49 -21.30 -0.91
C ILE A 216 -40.82 -22.75 -1.34
N GLY A 217 -40.95 -23.67 -0.38
CA GLY A 217 -41.16 -25.11 -0.62
C GLY A 217 -39.85 -25.89 -0.73
N GLU A 218 -39.94 -27.22 -0.60
CA GLU A 218 -38.77 -28.11 -0.67
C GLU A 218 -38.13 -28.06 -2.06
N SER A 219 -36.87 -27.62 -2.13
CA SER A 219 -36.07 -27.55 -3.36
C SER A 219 -34.65 -28.02 -3.09
N GLN A 220 -33.88 -28.31 -4.13
CA GLN A 220 -32.44 -28.65 -3.96
C GLN A 220 -31.66 -27.49 -3.31
N LEU A 221 -32.12 -26.26 -3.52
CA LEU A 221 -31.55 -25.04 -2.92
C LEU A 221 -31.80 -24.95 -1.41
N THR A 222 -32.89 -25.53 -0.89
CA THR A 222 -33.24 -25.46 0.54
C THR A 222 -32.56 -26.55 1.37
N THR A 223 -31.72 -27.39 0.76
CA THR A 223 -30.97 -28.41 1.48
C THR A 223 -29.88 -27.79 2.36
N GLU A 224 -29.58 -28.40 3.50
CA GLU A 224 -28.51 -27.95 4.41
C GLU A 224 -27.14 -27.88 3.70
N VAL A 225 -26.90 -28.81 2.78
CA VAL A 225 -25.71 -28.85 1.92
C VAL A 225 -25.64 -27.61 1.03
N ALA A 226 -26.75 -27.24 0.40
CA ALA A 226 -26.82 -26.05 -0.46
C ALA A 226 -26.64 -24.77 0.36
N GLN A 227 -27.28 -24.65 1.52
CA GLN A 227 -27.13 -23.49 2.41
C GLN A 227 -25.67 -23.30 2.85
N SER A 228 -25.02 -24.37 3.34
CA SER A 228 -23.62 -24.31 3.76
C SER A 228 -22.68 -23.99 2.61
N SER A 229 -22.82 -24.69 1.47
CA SER A 229 -21.97 -24.43 0.30
C SER A 229 -22.10 -23.02 -0.24
N LEU A 230 -23.31 -22.45 -0.29
CA LEU A 230 -23.52 -21.05 -0.70
C LEU A 230 -22.84 -20.08 0.28
N THR A 231 -23.03 -20.25 1.59
CA THR A 231 -22.38 -19.38 2.59
C THR A 231 -20.85 -19.43 2.51
N MET A 232 -20.25 -20.63 2.46
CA MET A 232 -18.80 -20.78 2.35
C MET A 232 -18.26 -20.24 1.01
N SER A 233 -18.99 -20.44 -0.09
CA SER A 233 -18.58 -19.95 -1.41
C SER A 233 -18.57 -18.43 -1.46
N ALA A 234 -19.58 -17.77 -0.88
CA ALA A 234 -19.57 -16.32 -0.75
C ALA A 234 -18.40 -15.82 0.09
N THR A 235 -18.15 -16.42 1.26
CA THR A 235 -17.00 -16.04 2.10
C THR A 235 -15.68 -16.22 1.36
N LEU A 236 -15.52 -17.28 0.57
CA LEU A 236 -14.35 -17.51 -0.28
C LEU A 236 -14.18 -16.40 -1.33
N LEU A 237 -15.26 -15.96 -1.98
CA LEU A 237 -15.23 -14.86 -2.95
C LEU A 237 -14.83 -13.53 -2.32
N ILE A 238 -15.40 -13.17 -1.16
CA ILE A 238 -15.01 -11.95 -0.42
C ILE A 238 -13.55 -12.02 0.06
N CYS A 239 -13.11 -13.19 0.51
CA CYS A 239 -11.72 -13.42 0.89
C CYS A 239 -10.79 -13.21 -0.32
N LEU A 240 -11.10 -13.82 -1.47
CA LEU A 240 -10.36 -13.66 -2.71
C LEU A 240 -10.31 -12.19 -3.16
N MET A 241 -11.45 -11.50 -3.15
CA MET A 241 -11.53 -10.07 -3.46
C MET A 241 -10.60 -9.25 -2.56
N THR A 242 -10.61 -9.50 -1.26
CA THR A 242 -9.78 -8.77 -0.28
C THR A 242 -8.30 -8.99 -0.54
N TRP A 243 -7.88 -10.23 -0.79
CA TRP A 243 -6.48 -10.57 -1.08
C TRP A 243 -6.01 -10.01 -2.43
N LEU A 244 -6.85 -10.03 -3.47
CA LEU A 244 -6.55 -9.37 -4.74
C LEU A 244 -6.42 -7.85 -4.57
N ASN A 245 -7.20 -7.24 -3.68
CA ASN A 245 -7.09 -5.82 -3.35
C ASN A 245 -5.74 -5.53 -2.69
N ALA A 246 -5.37 -6.35 -1.69
CA ALA A 246 -4.10 -6.25 -0.99
C ALA A 246 -2.93 -6.31 -1.98
N ARG A 247 -2.96 -7.25 -2.93
CA ARG A 247 -1.95 -7.34 -4.00
C ARG A 247 -1.86 -6.09 -4.85
N LYS A 248 -3.01 -5.56 -5.29
CA LYS A 248 -3.05 -4.37 -6.14
C LYS A 248 -2.46 -3.16 -5.41
N ILE A 249 -2.87 -2.96 -4.16
CA ILE A 249 -2.37 -1.88 -3.29
C ILE A 249 -0.86 -2.07 -3.05
N TYR A 250 -0.42 -3.28 -2.73
CA TYR A 250 0.99 -3.60 -2.56
C TYR A 250 1.81 -3.27 -3.80
N ARG A 251 1.36 -3.69 -5.00
CA ARG A 251 2.05 -3.36 -6.25
C ARG A 251 2.07 -1.86 -6.54
N ASN A 252 1.01 -1.13 -6.18
CA ASN A 252 0.96 0.32 -6.35
C ASN A 252 1.93 1.04 -5.40
N ALA A 253 1.99 0.62 -4.14
CA ALA A 253 2.93 1.13 -3.15
C ALA A 253 4.40 0.89 -3.60
N GLN A 254 4.71 -0.32 -4.07
CA GLN A 254 6.08 -0.66 -4.51
C GLN A 254 6.49 -0.01 -5.83
N ARG A 255 5.55 0.22 -6.76
CA ARG A 255 5.88 0.80 -8.07
C ARG A 255 6.06 2.31 -8.02
N GLY A 256 5.69 2.98 -6.92
CA GLY A 256 5.86 4.42 -6.74
C GLY A 256 5.39 5.24 -7.94
N VAL A 257 4.36 4.76 -8.65
CA VAL A 257 4.04 5.26 -9.99
C VAL A 257 3.61 6.71 -9.88
N THR A 258 4.49 7.58 -10.36
CA THR A 258 4.14 8.91 -10.84
C THR A 258 2.98 8.75 -11.82
N THR A 259 1.77 9.14 -11.43
CA THR A 259 0.66 9.36 -12.35
C THR A 259 0.96 10.61 -13.20
N SER A 260 1.98 10.50 -14.04
CA SER A 260 2.32 11.48 -15.06
C SER A 260 2.05 10.86 -16.42
N GLY A 261 0.91 11.23 -17.02
CA GLY A 261 0.78 11.36 -18.46
C GLY A 261 0.75 10.07 -19.29
N LYS A 262 -0.19 9.16 -19.06
CA LYS A 262 -0.62 8.21 -20.10
C LYS A 262 -1.95 8.65 -20.70
N LYS A 263 -1.88 9.59 -21.64
CA LYS A 263 -2.78 9.82 -22.79
C LYS A 263 -2.29 11.11 -23.48
N GLY A 264 -1.42 11.00 -24.48
CA GLY A 264 -1.08 12.17 -25.31
C GLY A 264 0.21 12.13 -26.15
N VAL A 265 1.20 11.29 -25.82
CA VAL A 265 2.52 11.40 -26.50
C VAL A 265 2.66 10.50 -27.73
N LYS A 266 1.91 9.40 -27.85
CA LYS A 266 1.99 8.53 -29.04
C LYS A 266 1.29 9.10 -30.29
N SER A 267 0.32 10.00 -30.14
CA SER A 267 -0.40 10.58 -31.30
C SER A 267 0.38 11.69 -32.02
N LYS A 268 1.23 12.46 -31.32
CA LYS A 268 1.93 13.60 -31.95
C LYS A 268 3.19 13.24 -32.75
N ARG A 269 3.82 12.09 -32.49
CA ARG A 269 5.03 11.69 -33.25
C ARG A 269 4.68 11.06 -34.59
N VAL A 270 3.55 10.35 -34.69
CA VAL A 270 3.07 9.78 -35.95
C VAL A 270 2.52 10.88 -36.87
N LYS A 271 1.81 11.87 -36.32
CA LYS A 271 1.23 12.96 -37.12
C LYS A 271 2.29 13.90 -37.73
N ARG A 272 3.42 14.12 -37.05
CA ARG A 272 4.51 14.99 -37.57
C ARG A 272 5.41 14.35 -38.63
N VAL A 273 5.47 13.02 -38.69
CA VAL A 273 6.26 12.32 -39.72
C VAL A 273 5.40 12.10 -40.98
N ALA A 274 4.11 11.78 -40.81
CA ALA A 274 3.18 11.67 -41.94
C ALA A 274 2.95 13.01 -42.68
N GLU A 275 2.95 14.15 -41.96
CA GLU A 275 2.78 15.48 -42.57
C GLU A 275 4.08 16.01 -43.22
N ALA A 276 5.24 15.41 -42.91
CA ALA A 276 6.54 15.80 -43.48
C ALA A 276 6.89 15.03 -44.77
N GLU A 277 6.30 13.86 -45.01
CA GLU A 277 6.65 13.00 -46.15
C GLU A 277 5.57 12.88 -47.23
N GLY A 278 4.36 13.42 -47.04
CA GLY A 278 3.38 13.55 -48.13
C GLY A 278 3.05 12.23 -48.85
N LEU A 279 2.91 11.14 -48.10
CA LEU A 279 2.60 9.82 -48.63
C LEU A 279 1.24 9.33 -48.12
N ASP A 280 0.39 8.93 -49.07
CA ASP A 280 -0.96 8.43 -48.85
C ASP A 280 -0.96 7.18 -47.96
N ALA A 281 -1.74 7.25 -46.89
CA ALA A 281 -1.75 6.31 -45.78
C ALA A 281 -2.64 5.08 -46.04
N GLU A 282 -2.42 4.35 -47.14
CA GLU A 282 -3.25 3.17 -47.46
C GLU A 282 -2.48 1.88 -47.81
N GLN A 283 -1.14 1.86 -47.70
CA GLN A 283 -0.36 0.73 -48.21
C GLN A 283 0.74 0.16 -47.29
N GLN A 284 0.56 0.22 -45.97
CA GLN A 284 1.44 -0.49 -45.01
C GLN A 284 0.65 -1.21 -43.92
N LYS A 285 -0.35 -2.02 -44.32
CA LYS A 285 -1.08 -2.92 -43.42
C LYS A 285 -0.77 -4.41 -43.65
N ALA A 286 0.32 -4.74 -44.35
CA ALA A 286 0.69 -6.11 -44.64
C ALA A 286 2.21 -6.27 -44.58
N GLU A 287 2.75 -6.48 -43.37
CA GLU A 287 3.92 -7.30 -43.04
C GLU A 287 4.55 -6.83 -41.73
N SER A 288 4.20 -7.50 -40.64
CA SER A 288 5.17 -7.73 -39.56
C SER A 288 4.85 -9.05 -38.88
N VAL A 289 5.80 -9.95 -39.02
CA VAL A 289 5.84 -11.34 -38.58
C VAL A 289 5.69 -11.46 -37.06
N GLU A 290 4.98 -12.51 -36.66
CA GLU A 290 4.72 -12.97 -35.30
C GLU A 290 5.98 -13.38 -34.54
N ASP A 291 6.03 -13.02 -33.25
CA ASP A 291 6.69 -13.80 -32.20
C ASP A 291 5.81 -13.74 -30.93
N PRO A 292 5.68 -14.84 -30.15
CA PRO A 292 4.55 -15.04 -29.24
C PRO A 292 4.76 -14.38 -27.87
N GLN A 293 4.06 -13.28 -27.62
CA GLN A 293 3.92 -12.67 -26.30
C GLN A 293 2.61 -13.15 -25.66
N TRP A 294 2.75 -14.04 -24.67
CA TRP A 294 1.64 -14.61 -23.89
C TRP A 294 0.85 -13.51 -23.15
N ASP A 295 -0.38 -13.30 -23.64
CA ASP A 295 -1.64 -13.14 -22.92
C ASP A 295 -1.77 -12.07 -21.81
N ASP A 296 -2.13 -10.87 -22.27
CA ASP A 296 -2.83 -9.81 -21.53
C ASP A 296 -4.33 -9.94 -21.90
N TRP A 297 -5.13 -10.64 -21.08
CA TRP A 297 -6.55 -10.95 -21.34
C TRP A 297 -7.53 -9.84 -20.87
N ASP A 298 -7.09 -8.59 -20.76
CA ASP A 298 -7.93 -7.49 -20.26
C ASP A 298 -8.65 -6.68 -21.36
N GLU A 299 -8.76 -7.20 -22.59
CA GLU A 299 -9.38 -6.48 -23.72
C GLU A 299 -10.39 -7.34 -24.48
N PHE A 300 -11.51 -7.68 -23.85
CA PHE A 300 -12.75 -8.11 -24.52
C PHE A 300 -13.95 -7.57 -23.74
N GLU A 301 -14.60 -6.56 -24.34
CA GLU A 301 -16.04 -6.22 -24.29
C GLU A 301 -16.21 -4.71 -24.44
N ASP A 302 -16.20 -4.24 -25.69
CA ASP A 302 -16.87 -3.00 -26.11
C ASP A 302 -17.43 -3.29 -27.51
N GLU A 303 -18.54 -4.05 -27.56
CA GLU A 303 -19.41 -4.08 -28.74
C GLU A 303 -20.58 -3.12 -28.51
N GLU A 304 -20.62 -2.14 -29.40
CA GLU A 304 -21.47 -0.96 -29.46
C GLU A 304 -22.96 -1.34 -29.65
N MET A 305 -23.79 -1.15 -28.62
CA MET A 305 -25.26 -1.13 -28.77
C MET A 305 -25.76 0.31 -28.66
N ALA A 306 -26.17 0.86 -29.80
CA ALA A 306 -26.87 2.12 -29.89
C ALA A 306 -28.33 1.95 -29.43
N GLU A 307 -28.74 2.71 -28.41
CA GLU A 307 -30.16 2.85 -28.05
C GLU A 307 -30.72 4.24 -28.44
N PRO A 308 -32.00 4.32 -28.81
CA PRO A 308 -32.60 5.52 -29.38
C PRO A 308 -33.04 6.52 -28.30
N VAL A 309 -33.09 7.79 -28.69
CA VAL A 309 -33.56 8.92 -27.89
C VAL A 309 -35.09 8.86 -27.75
N GLU A 310 -35.61 8.72 -26.53
CA GLU A 310 -36.99 9.07 -26.19
C GLU A 310 -37.02 10.23 -25.18
N SER A 311 -37.79 11.26 -25.52
CA SER A 311 -38.11 12.42 -24.70
C SER A 311 -39.17 12.07 -23.65
N TYR A 312 -39.00 12.53 -22.42
CA TYR A 312 -40.07 12.55 -21.43
C TYR A 312 -40.34 13.96 -20.90
N ASP A 313 -41.63 14.25 -20.79
CA ASP A 313 -42.23 15.50 -20.37
C ASP A 313 -42.03 15.79 -18.88
N GLU A 314 -41.92 17.08 -18.61
CA GLU A 314 -41.78 17.77 -17.32
C GLU A 314 -43.09 17.67 -16.51
N PHE A 315 -43.01 17.18 -15.27
CA PHE A 315 -44.07 17.37 -14.27
C PHE A 315 -43.46 17.91 -12.97
N GLU A 316 -44.07 18.99 -12.49
CA GLU A 316 -43.74 19.75 -11.29
C GLU A 316 -43.87 18.90 -10.02
N GLN A 317 -42.79 18.83 -9.22
CA GLN A 317 -42.81 18.45 -7.80
C GLN A 317 -42.33 19.68 -7.01
N GLN A 318 -43.21 20.25 -6.21
CA GLN A 318 -42.91 21.36 -5.33
C GLN A 318 -43.69 21.09 -4.04
N GLU A 319 -43.10 20.28 -3.15
CA GLU A 319 -43.47 20.17 -1.71
C GLU A 319 -42.57 19.18 -0.92
N ASP A 320 -41.71 18.36 -1.56
CA ASP A 320 -40.81 17.41 -0.85
C ASP A 320 -39.41 17.98 -0.50
N ASP A 321 -39.02 19.12 -1.08
CA ASP A 321 -37.65 19.65 -0.94
C ASP A 321 -37.34 20.17 0.48
N GLU A 322 -38.33 20.62 1.25
CA GLU A 322 -38.09 21.30 2.54
C GLU A 322 -37.70 20.34 3.68
N ILE A 323 -38.02 19.04 3.56
CA ILE A 323 -37.63 18.00 4.52
C ILE A 323 -36.20 17.49 4.24
N GLU A 324 -35.80 17.43 2.97
CA GLU A 324 -34.46 16.98 2.55
C GLU A 324 -33.37 17.97 3.00
N TYR A 325 -33.66 19.28 3.05
CA TYR A 325 -32.69 20.28 3.52
C TYR A 325 -32.46 20.29 5.04
N GLU A 326 -33.43 19.88 5.87
CA GLU A 326 -33.24 19.79 7.33
C GLU A 326 -32.43 18.53 7.71
N GLU A 327 -32.66 17.40 7.02
CA GLU A 327 -31.92 16.15 7.24
C GLU A 327 -30.46 16.25 6.75
N GLU A 328 -30.20 16.99 5.65
CA GLU A 328 -28.85 17.24 5.17
C GLU A 328 -28.06 18.16 6.13
N ALA A 329 -28.72 19.12 6.79
CA ALA A 329 -28.08 20.03 7.74
C ALA A 329 -27.64 19.33 9.04
N GLU A 330 -28.47 18.41 9.59
CA GLU A 330 -28.08 17.61 10.77
C GLU A 330 -26.89 16.67 10.46
N TYR A 331 -26.82 16.12 9.24
CA TYR A 331 -25.69 15.28 8.81
C TYR A 331 -24.37 16.08 8.74
N TYR A 332 -24.41 17.34 8.32
CA TYR A 332 -23.21 18.18 8.25
C TYR A 332 -22.70 18.61 9.65
N GLU A 333 -23.59 18.86 10.62
CA GLU A 333 -23.18 19.18 11.99
C GLU A 333 -22.53 17.98 12.72
N GLU A 334 -23.02 16.75 12.47
CA GLU A 334 -22.43 15.54 13.05
C GLU A 334 -21.03 15.24 12.45
N GLU A 335 -20.83 15.47 11.15
CA GLU A 335 -19.52 15.31 10.48
C GLU A 335 -18.50 16.36 10.96
N GLU A 336 -18.92 17.58 11.32
CA GLU A 336 -18.05 18.62 11.85
C GLU A 336 -17.61 18.34 13.30
N LEU A 337 -18.52 17.82 14.14
CA LEU A 337 -18.18 17.39 15.52
C LEU A 337 -17.24 16.17 15.54
N GLU A 338 -17.44 15.18 14.66
CA GLU A 338 -16.51 14.06 14.51
C GLU A 338 -15.13 14.54 14.03
N ALA A 339 -15.08 15.53 13.12
CA ALA A 339 -13.83 16.10 12.63
C ALA A 339 -13.06 16.90 13.70
N GLU A 340 -13.75 17.64 14.56
CA GLU A 340 -13.12 18.33 15.70
C GLU A 340 -12.56 17.32 16.70
N GLN A 341 -13.29 16.24 17.01
CA GLN A 341 -12.83 15.20 17.92
C GLN A 341 -11.63 14.42 17.36
N ASP A 342 -11.64 14.08 16.07
CA ASP A 342 -10.51 13.44 15.37
C ASP A 342 -9.27 14.37 15.34
N SER A 343 -9.46 15.70 15.27
CA SER A 343 -8.36 16.66 15.29
C SER A 343 -7.68 16.75 16.66
N ALA A 344 -8.46 16.71 17.75
CA ALA A 344 -7.96 16.73 19.12
C ALA A 344 -7.16 15.46 19.46
N GLU A 345 -7.65 14.29 19.04
CA GLU A 345 -6.91 13.02 19.21
C GLU A 345 -5.63 12.98 18.37
N HIS A 346 -5.63 13.62 17.19
CA HIS A 346 -4.43 13.71 16.36
C HIS A 346 -3.36 14.61 17.00
N GLU A 347 -3.75 15.75 17.58
CA GLU A 347 -2.83 16.63 18.32
C GLU A 347 -2.24 15.90 19.54
N GLU A 348 -3.05 15.16 20.30
CA GLU A 348 -2.57 14.38 21.45
C GLU A 348 -1.57 13.29 21.02
N TYR A 349 -1.84 12.58 19.91
CA TYR A 349 -0.93 11.57 19.38
C TYR A 349 0.40 12.18 18.90
N VAL A 350 0.36 13.34 18.23
CA VAL A 350 1.56 14.05 17.77
C VAL A 350 2.39 14.54 18.96
N GLU A 351 1.75 15.01 20.02
CA GLU A 351 2.42 15.47 21.24
C GLU A 351 3.08 14.31 22.00
N GLN A 352 2.39 13.17 22.12
CA GLN A 352 2.98 11.95 22.69
C GLN A 352 4.18 11.46 21.86
N GLN A 353 4.10 11.54 20.53
CA GLN A 353 5.20 11.13 19.67
C GLN A 353 6.40 12.09 19.80
N ALA A 354 6.15 13.41 19.92
CA ALA A 354 7.19 14.41 20.15
C ALA A 354 7.92 14.17 21.49
N GLN A 355 7.19 13.83 22.56
CA GLN A 355 7.79 13.48 23.86
C GLN A 355 8.68 12.24 23.78
N VAL A 356 8.29 11.22 23.01
CA VAL A 356 9.12 10.02 22.79
C VAL A 356 10.40 10.36 22.02
N TYR A 357 10.34 11.28 21.04
CA TYR A 357 11.54 11.74 20.34
C TYR A 357 12.46 12.58 21.24
N GLU A 358 11.89 13.46 22.06
CA GLU A 358 12.67 14.30 22.99
C GLU A 358 13.35 13.44 24.07
N GLN A 359 12.68 12.40 24.57
CA GLN A 359 13.27 11.45 25.51
C GLN A 359 14.40 10.62 24.85
N ALA A 360 14.22 10.20 23.59
CA ALA A 360 15.26 9.49 22.85
C ALA A 360 16.49 10.37 22.54
N ASP A 361 16.29 11.65 22.25
CA ASP A 361 17.39 12.61 22.05
C ASP A 361 18.14 12.88 23.36
N GLN A 362 17.43 12.98 24.50
CA GLN A 362 18.05 13.11 25.83
C GLN A 362 18.88 11.87 26.21
N GLU A 363 18.36 10.66 26.00
CA GLU A 363 19.11 9.42 26.22
C GLU A 363 20.35 9.34 25.32
N GLN A 364 20.26 9.86 24.09
CA GLN A 364 21.39 9.88 23.17
C GLN A 364 22.47 10.91 23.55
N GLU A 365 22.09 12.09 24.05
CA GLU A 365 23.02 13.07 24.61
C GLU A 365 23.72 12.52 25.87
N GLU A 366 23.00 11.83 26.75
CA GLU A 366 23.57 11.22 27.96
C GLU A 366 24.59 10.13 27.59
N ILE A 367 24.30 9.31 26.57
CA ILE A 367 25.25 8.32 26.04
C ILE A 367 26.49 9.00 25.42
N GLU A 368 26.32 10.09 24.66
CA GLU A 368 27.45 10.83 24.08
C GLU A 368 28.34 11.47 25.16
N GLU A 369 27.75 12.01 26.23
CA GLU A 369 28.49 12.59 27.36
C GLU A 369 29.27 11.53 28.15
N VAL A 370 28.67 10.34 28.36
CA VAL A 370 29.36 9.19 28.97
C VAL A 370 30.51 8.71 28.10
N ILE A 371 30.34 8.65 26.78
CA ILE A 371 31.43 8.27 25.85
C ILE A 371 32.56 9.32 25.90
N TYR A 372 32.23 10.61 25.89
CA TYR A 372 33.22 11.68 25.89
C TYR A 372 34.02 11.75 27.19
N SER A 373 33.35 11.62 28.35
CA SER A 373 34.01 11.59 29.67
C SER A 373 34.89 10.34 29.85
N THR A 374 34.46 9.19 29.34
CA THR A 374 35.27 7.96 29.32
C THR A 374 36.52 8.16 28.46
N TYR A 375 36.40 8.79 27.30
CA TYR A 375 37.54 9.07 26.42
C TYR A 375 38.52 10.08 27.05
N ALA A 376 38.02 11.14 27.67
CA ALA A 376 38.84 12.14 28.36
C ALA A 376 39.63 11.52 29.54
N SER A 377 38.97 10.71 30.37
CA SER A 377 39.63 10.01 31.49
C SER A 377 40.68 9.00 31.02
N SER A 378 40.49 8.36 29.86
CA SER A 378 41.48 7.45 29.29
C SER A 378 42.72 8.17 28.76
N HIS A 379 42.57 9.41 28.27
CA HIS A 379 43.66 10.25 27.78
C HIS A 379 44.49 10.88 28.91
N GLU A 380 43.86 11.25 30.04
CA GLU A 380 44.59 11.69 31.23
C GLU A 380 45.44 10.55 31.82
N ASN A 381 44.90 9.33 31.90
CA ASN A 381 45.65 8.16 32.38
C ASN A 381 46.81 7.76 31.45
N GLN A 382 46.69 7.98 30.12
CA GLN A 382 47.80 7.77 29.18
C GLN A 382 48.86 8.86 29.27
N ALA A 383 48.47 10.12 29.45
CA ALA A 383 49.41 11.24 29.61
C ALA A 383 50.23 11.12 30.90
N GLU A 384 49.65 10.61 31.99
CA GLU A 384 50.36 10.32 33.23
C GLU A 384 51.32 9.11 33.09
N GLN A 385 50.96 8.10 32.30
CA GLN A 385 51.87 6.97 32.00
C GLN A 385 53.04 7.39 31.10
N GLU A 386 52.82 8.23 30.09
CA GLU A 386 53.87 8.74 29.20
C GLU A 386 54.80 9.74 29.90
N GLN A 387 54.31 10.57 30.83
CA GLN A 387 55.16 11.44 31.66
C GLN A 387 56.06 10.66 32.63
N SER A 388 55.64 9.47 33.08
CA SER A 388 56.49 8.59 33.91
C SER A 388 57.60 7.89 33.12
N ALA A 389 57.41 7.68 31.82
CA ALA A 389 58.37 7.01 30.94
C ALA A 389 59.48 7.94 30.41
N TYR A 390 59.22 9.25 30.34
CA TYR A 390 60.20 10.25 29.86
C TYR A 390 61.10 10.85 30.96
N ALA A 391 60.87 10.53 32.23
CA ALA A 391 61.67 11.04 33.34
C ALA A 391 62.97 10.24 33.62
N SER A 392 63.25 9.16 32.88
CA SER A 392 64.41 8.30 33.13
C SER A 392 65.53 8.33 32.09
N ASP A 393 65.47 9.18 31.06
CA ASP A 393 66.50 9.18 30.01
C ASP A 393 66.84 10.59 29.50
N GLN A 394 67.51 11.37 30.36
CA GLN A 394 68.26 12.55 29.93
C GLN A 394 69.72 12.39 30.32
N GLY A 395 70.52 11.98 29.33
CA GLY A 395 71.97 12.07 29.42
C GLY A 395 72.66 11.57 28.17
N ARG A 396 72.73 12.41 27.12
CA ARG A 396 74.00 12.78 26.44
C ARG A 396 73.81 13.52 25.11
N ASP A 397 74.55 14.63 25.05
CA ASP A 397 75.40 15.15 23.97
C ASP A 397 74.80 15.75 22.69
N ALA A 398 75.30 16.97 22.47
CA ALA A 398 75.08 17.91 21.38
C ALA A 398 75.97 17.62 20.15
N THR A 399 75.59 18.18 18.98
CA THR A 399 76.43 19.01 18.05
C THR A 399 75.63 19.31 16.75
N VAL A 400 75.37 20.57 16.37
CA VAL A 400 76.12 21.45 15.42
C VAL A 400 76.26 20.82 14.01
N TYR A 401 75.63 21.33 12.94
CA TYR A 401 76.14 22.42 12.09
C TYR A 401 75.04 23.13 11.26
N GLU A 402 75.32 24.41 11.02
CA GLU A 402 74.71 25.42 10.17
C GLU A 402 75.22 25.31 8.70
N THR A 403 74.48 25.80 7.69
CA THR A 403 74.94 26.81 6.68
C THR A 403 74.06 26.94 5.42
N GLN A 404 74.04 28.18 4.91
CA GLN A 404 73.33 28.79 3.77
C GLN A 404 74.18 28.82 2.47
N ASP A 405 73.59 29.42 1.41
CA ASP A 405 74.16 30.06 0.19
C ASP A 405 73.92 29.28 -1.12
N GLU A 406 73.18 29.74 -2.13
CA GLU A 406 73.12 30.97 -2.98
C GLU A 406 73.69 30.74 -4.41
N LEU A 407 72.87 31.09 -5.43
CA LEU A 407 73.18 31.57 -6.82
C LEU A 407 74.01 30.66 -7.78
N THR A 408 73.83 30.53 -9.12
CA THR A 408 73.24 31.38 -10.17
C THR A 408 73.19 30.71 -11.58
N HIS A 409 72.27 31.24 -12.43
CA HIS A 409 72.26 31.43 -13.90
C HIS A 409 72.41 30.27 -14.93
N GLN A 410 71.41 30.14 -15.82
CA GLN A 410 71.56 30.45 -17.26
C GLN A 410 70.23 30.46 -18.03
N THR A 411 70.09 31.45 -18.91
CA THR A 411 68.94 31.77 -19.78
C THR A 411 69.22 31.43 -21.25
N THR A 412 68.25 30.85 -21.96
CA THR A 412 68.10 31.00 -23.42
C THR A 412 66.63 30.84 -23.84
N PRO A 413 66.15 31.57 -24.87
CA PRO A 413 64.72 31.78 -25.12
C PRO A 413 64.13 30.74 -26.07
N MET A 414 62.93 30.25 -25.76
CA MET A 414 62.10 29.43 -26.67
C MET A 414 60.73 30.08 -26.82
N ILE A 415 60.34 30.22 -28.08
CA ILE A 415 59.07 30.76 -28.58
C ILE A 415 57.90 29.92 -28.02
N PRO A 416 56.85 30.50 -27.42
CA PRO A 416 55.72 29.73 -26.92
C PRO A 416 54.80 29.30 -28.08
N PRO A 417 54.39 28.02 -28.16
CA PRO A 417 53.31 27.59 -29.05
C PRO A 417 51.96 28.12 -28.53
N PRO A 418 50.92 28.17 -29.37
CA PRO A 418 49.61 28.67 -28.97
C PRO A 418 49.06 27.87 -27.77
N GLN A 419 48.72 28.58 -26.69
CA GLN A 419 48.08 28.00 -25.52
C GLN A 419 46.71 27.45 -25.89
N SER A 420 46.65 26.17 -26.26
CA SER A 420 45.42 25.40 -26.06
C SER A 420 45.24 25.28 -24.54
N GLN A 421 44.27 26.00 -23.97
CA GLN A 421 43.86 25.77 -22.59
C GLN A 421 43.35 24.32 -22.51
N SER A 422 44.21 23.40 -22.11
CA SER A 422 43.82 22.04 -21.77
C SER A 422 42.98 22.16 -20.51
N HIS A 423 41.66 22.00 -20.64
CA HIS A 423 40.77 21.94 -19.49
C HIS A 423 41.15 20.73 -18.64
N GLU A 424 41.86 20.98 -17.54
CA GLU A 424 42.26 19.94 -16.60
C GLU A 424 40.99 19.38 -15.93
N PRO A 425 40.72 18.07 -16.01
CA PRO A 425 39.55 17.50 -15.37
C PRO A 425 39.64 17.70 -13.85
N PHE A 426 38.50 17.86 -13.19
CA PHE A 426 38.47 17.98 -11.73
C PHE A 426 39.05 16.70 -11.10
N ASP A 427 40.13 16.84 -10.33
CA ASP A 427 40.79 15.73 -9.66
C ASP A 427 39.95 15.25 -8.47
N GLU A 428 39.30 14.09 -8.65
CA GLU A 428 38.46 13.47 -7.64
C GLU A 428 39.29 12.81 -6.54
N ASP A 429 40.46 12.29 -6.89
CA ASP A 429 41.30 11.52 -5.98
C ASP A 429 41.92 12.47 -4.95
N ALA A 430 42.40 13.63 -5.38
CA ALA A 430 42.87 14.69 -4.48
C ALA A 430 41.78 15.20 -3.51
N PHE A 431 40.49 15.14 -3.89
CA PHE A 431 39.38 15.48 -2.98
C PHE A 431 39.19 14.41 -1.90
N TRP A 432 39.36 13.13 -2.24
CA TRP A 432 39.16 12.02 -1.30
C TRP A 432 40.37 11.78 -0.40
N GLU A 433 41.59 12.03 -0.86
CA GLU A 433 42.82 11.89 -0.07
C GLU A 433 42.85 12.77 1.19
N GLN A 434 42.07 13.86 1.21
CA GLN A 434 41.93 14.75 2.37
C GLN A 434 41.12 14.12 3.52
N TYR A 435 40.48 12.97 3.30
CA TYR A 435 39.56 12.37 4.25
C TYR A 435 39.89 10.90 4.50
N ASP A 436 39.96 10.52 5.77
CA ASP A 436 40.09 9.11 6.17
C ASP A 436 38.74 8.39 6.01
N LEU A 437 38.56 7.74 4.86
CA LEU A 437 37.34 7.01 4.51
C LEU A 437 37.01 5.88 5.50
N THR A 438 38.00 5.37 6.24
CA THR A 438 37.81 4.24 7.18
C THR A 438 37.09 4.66 8.46
N LYS A 439 37.13 5.95 8.80
CA LYS A 439 36.51 6.52 10.01
C LYS A 439 35.16 7.18 9.76
N MET A 440 34.69 7.25 8.51
CA MET A 440 33.44 7.94 8.18
C MET A 440 32.21 7.05 8.26
N SER A 441 31.14 7.57 8.88
CA SER A 441 29.83 6.93 8.86
C SER A 441 29.18 6.98 7.46
N ARG A 442 28.25 6.06 7.18
CA ARG A 442 27.50 6.04 5.91
C ARG A 442 26.76 7.36 5.63
N LYS A 443 26.32 8.08 6.67
CA LYS A 443 25.68 9.39 6.54
C LYS A 443 26.68 10.47 6.09
N GLN A 444 27.88 10.49 6.68
CA GLN A 444 28.96 11.42 6.28
C GLN A 444 29.45 11.15 4.86
N LEU A 445 29.52 9.89 4.45
CA LEU A 445 29.93 9.52 3.09
C LEU A 445 28.91 10.02 2.03
N LYS A 446 27.60 10.00 2.36
CA LYS A 446 26.55 10.57 1.51
C LYS A 446 26.64 12.10 1.42
N THR A 447 26.92 12.81 2.52
CA THR A 447 27.06 14.27 2.50
C THR A 447 28.30 14.70 1.71
N MET A 448 29.40 13.97 1.84
CA MET A 448 30.63 14.21 1.08
C MET A 448 30.46 13.99 -0.42
N ARG A 449 29.73 12.94 -0.85
CA ARG A 449 29.38 12.76 -2.28
C ARG A 449 28.53 13.91 -2.83
N LYS A 450 27.60 14.44 -2.04
CA LYS A 450 26.83 15.64 -2.43
C LYS A 450 27.74 16.87 -2.58
N LYS A 451 28.72 17.04 -1.68
CA LYS A 451 29.70 18.13 -1.73
C LYS A 451 30.59 18.04 -2.97
N LEU A 452 31.09 16.84 -3.29
CA LEU A 452 31.86 16.56 -4.50
C LEU A 452 31.09 16.95 -5.77
N ASN A 453 29.83 16.53 -5.89
CA ASN A 453 29.01 16.87 -7.06
C ASN A 453 28.76 18.37 -7.21
N ARG A 454 28.64 19.11 -6.10
CA ARG A 454 28.54 20.58 -6.14
C ARG A 454 29.85 21.22 -6.62
N LEU A 455 30.99 20.71 -6.17
CA LEU A 455 32.31 21.20 -6.59
C LEU A 455 32.59 20.92 -8.07
N LYS A 456 32.27 19.71 -8.57
CA LYS A 456 32.36 19.38 -9.99
C LYS A 456 31.54 20.32 -10.87
N ARG A 457 30.30 20.64 -10.45
CA ARG A 457 29.45 21.60 -11.17
C ARG A 457 30.08 22.99 -11.21
N LYS A 458 30.56 23.50 -10.07
CA LYS A 458 31.25 24.79 -10.00
C LYS A 458 32.51 24.83 -10.86
N HIS A 459 33.28 23.74 -10.88
CA HIS A 459 34.48 23.64 -11.71
C HIS A 459 34.13 23.66 -13.20
N ALA A 460 33.12 22.89 -13.61
CA ALA A 460 32.63 22.88 -14.99
C ALA A 460 32.03 24.24 -15.42
N GLU A 461 31.36 24.95 -14.52
CA GLU A 461 30.88 26.32 -14.77
C GLU A 461 32.05 27.31 -14.95
N LYS A 462 33.08 27.21 -14.11
CA LYS A 462 34.29 28.04 -14.22
C LYS A 462 35.05 27.77 -15.52
N GLN A 463 35.12 26.51 -15.95
CA GLN A 463 35.73 26.11 -17.23
C GLN A 463 34.94 26.56 -18.45
N ARG A 464 33.63 26.79 -18.32
CA ARG A 464 32.79 27.35 -19.40
C ARG A 464 32.85 28.88 -19.48
N ALA A 465 33.27 29.52 -18.39
CA ALA A 465 33.34 30.99 -18.28
C ALA A 465 34.73 31.56 -18.62
N ALA A 466 35.77 30.73 -18.49
CA ALA A 466 37.11 30.98 -19.02
C ALA A 466 37.17 30.57 -20.49
#